data_AF-A0A2J8RIV3-F1
#
_entry.id   AF-A0A2J8RIV3-F1
#
_cell.length_a   1.000
_cell.length_b   1.000
_cell.length_c   1.000
_cell.angle_alpha   90.00
_cell.angle_beta   90.00
_cell.angle_gamma   90.00
#
_symmetry.space_group_name_H-M   'P 1'
#
loop_
_entity.id
_entity.type
_entity.pdbx_description
1 polymer ?
#
loop_
_entity_poly.entity_id
_entity_poly.type
_entity_poly.pdbx_seq_one_letter_code
_entity_poly.pdbx_strand_id
1 'polypeptide(L)'
;TQACGYTEAETIVNVLDFKKDVGLWHGILTSVMNMMHVISIPYSLMKVNPLSWIQKVCQYKAKVACVKSRDMHWALVAHRDQRDVNLSSLRMLIVADGANPWSISSCDAFLNVFQSKGLRQEVICPCASSPEALTVAIRRPTDDSNQPPGRGVLSMHGLTYGVIRVDSEEKLSVLTVQDVGLVMPGAIMCSVKPDGVPQLCRTDEIGELCVCAVATGTSYYGLSGMTKNTFEHTSNKGK
;
A
#
# COMPACT_ATOMS: atom_id res chain seq x y z
N THR A 1 -2.22 8.08 11.31
CA THR A 1 -3.46 8.35 12.07
C THR A 1 -4.61 8.83 11.20
N GLN A 2 -4.61 10.07 10.69
CA GLN A 2 -5.78 10.66 10.03
C GLN A 2 -6.28 9.87 8.80
N ALA A 3 -5.38 9.47 7.90
CA ALA A 3 -5.76 8.74 6.68
C ALA A 3 -6.36 7.35 6.96
N CYS A 4 -5.92 6.68 8.04
CA CYS A 4 -6.35 5.33 8.37
C CYS A 4 -7.47 5.30 9.42
N GLY A 5 -7.75 6.44 10.08
CA GLY A 5 -8.73 6.54 11.17
C GLY A 5 -8.42 5.59 12.31
N TYR A 6 -7.16 5.47 12.74
CA TYR A 6 -6.80 4.62 13.88
C TYR A 6 -7.40 5.16 15.18
N THR A 7 -7.83 4.26 16.04
CA THR A 7 -8.47 4.60 17.31
C THR A 7 -7.77 3.92 18.49
N GLU A 8 -7.96 4.47 19.68
CA GLU A 8 -7.47 3.89 20.94
C GLU A 8 -7.98 2.46 21.15
N ALA A 9 -7.14 1.62 21.76
CA ALA A 9 -7.38 0.21 22.07
C ALA A 9 -7.70 -0.69 20.85
N GLU A 10 -7.59 -0.16 19.63
CA GLU A 10 -7.78 -0.93 18.42
C GLU A 10 -6.64 -1.94 18.24
N THR A 11 -6.98 -3.16 17.84
CA THR A 11 -5.97 -4.21 17.61
C THR A 11 -5.51 -4.22 16.15
N ILE A 12 -4.19 -4.16 15.97
CA ILE A 12 -3.51 -4.31 14.68
C ILE A 12 -2.65 -5.59 14.67
N VAL A 13 -2.81 -6.40 13.62
CA VAL A 13 -1.92 -7.54 13.34
C VAL A 13 -0.87 -7.09 12.34
N ASN A 14 0.40 -7.08 12.74
CA ASN A 14 1.50 -6.67 11.88
C ASN A 14 2.34 -7.88 11.45
N VAL A 15 2.27 -8.23 10.16
CA VAL A 15 3.08 -9.31 9.57
C VAL A 15 4.40 -8.75 8.99
N LEU A 16 4.45 -7.44 8.77
CA LEU A 16 5.61 -6.76 8.24
C LEU A 16 6.73 -6.66 9.28
N ASP A 17 7.96 -6.46 8.79
CA ASP A 17 9.11 -6.27 9.67
C ASP A 17 8.94 -5.01 10.52
N PHE A 18 8.78 -5.18 11.82
CA PHE A 18 8.53 -4.09 12.76
C PHE A 18 9.71 -3.10 12.89
N LYS A 19 10.88 -3.43 12.32
CA LYS A 19 12.09 -2.60 12.39
C LYS A 19 12.25 -1.68 11.18
N LYS A 20 11.46 -1.86 10.12
CA LYS A 20 11.61 -1.08 8.90
C LYS A 20 10.28 -0.87 8.18
N ASP A 21 10.31 0.09 7.28
CA ASP A 21 9.23 0.36 6.34
C ASP A 21 7.85 0.49 7.04
N VAL A 22 6.78 0.12 6.33
CA VAL A 22 5.39 0.14 6.81
C VAL A 22 5.22 -0.63 8.12
N GLY A 23 5.99 -1.71 8.34
CA GLY A 23 5.93 -2.47 9.58
C GLY A 23 6.38 -1.66 10.79
N LEU A 24 7.39 -0.79 10.64
CA LEU A 24 7.82 0.13 11.69
C LEU A 24 6.79 1.24 11.91
N TRP A 25 6.44 2.02 10.87
CA TRP A 25 5.66 3.22 11.11
C TRP A 25 4.16 2.96 11.31
N HIS A 26 3.54 1.98 10.65
CA HIS A 26 2.16 1.58 10.97
C HIS A 26 2.12 0.63 12.17
N GLY A 27 2.96 -0.41 12.16
CA GLY A 27 2.92 -1.46 13.17
C GLY A 27 3.42 -1.03 14.54
N ILE A 28 4.34 -0.07 14.64
CA ILE A 28 4.92 0.37 15.92
C ILE A 28 4.64 1.85 16.18
N LEU A 29 5.21 2.78 15.39
CA LEU A 29 5.21 4.20 15.73
C LEU A 29 3.79 4.78 15.82
N THR A 30 2.99 4.57 14.78
CA THR A 30 1.60 5.03 14.75
C THR A 30 0.76 4.28 15.78
N SER A 31 1.03 3.00 16.00
CA SER A 31 0.30 2.21 17.00
C SER A 31 0.52 2.74 18.42
N VAL A 32 1.76 3.09 18.77
CA VAL A 32 2.09 3.75 20.05
C VAL A 32 1.40 5.11 20.15
N MET A 33 1.48 5.93 19.10
CA MET A 33 0.85 7.26 19.07
C MET A 33 -0.67 7.22 19.29
N ASN A 34 -1.34 6.16 18.83
CA ASN A 34 -2.80 6.00 18.94
C ASN A 34 -3.23 5.04 20.05
N MET A 35 -2.32 4.57 20.91
CA MET A 35 -2.62 3.62 21.99
C MET A 35 -3.30 2.33 21.49
N MET A 36 -2.82 1.81 20.36
CA MET A 36 -3.30 0.57 19.75
C MET A 36 -2.64 -0.66 20.35
N HIS A 37 -3.32 -1.80 20.30
CA HIS A 37 -2.77 -3.09 20.68
C HIS A 37 -2.13 -3.77 19.46
N VAL A 38 -0.82 -4.01 19.52
CA VAL A 38 -0.04 -4.56 18.40
C VAL A 38 0.23 -6.04 18.59
N ILE A 39 -0.14 -6.84 17.59
CA ILE A 39 0.19 -8.26 17.51
C ILE A 39 1.15 -8.45 16.33
N SER A 40 2.44 -8.53 16.64
CA SER A 40 3.48 -8.76 15.62
C SER A 40 3.65 -10.26 15.34
N ILE A 41 3.57 -10.64 14.07
CA ILE A 41 3.76 -12.03 13.62
C ILE A 41 5.15 -12.15 13.01
N PRO A 42 6.11 -12.81 13.68
CA PRO A 42 7.46 -12.92 13.15
C PRO A 42 7.48 -13.81 11.91
N TYR A 43 8.34 -13.44 10.94
CA TYR A 43 8.49 -14.19 9.69
C TYR A 43 8.90 -15.66 9.90
N SER A 44 9.66 -15.95 10.96
CA SER A 44 10.01 -17.33 11.33
C SER A 44 8.79 -18.20 11.63
N LEU A 45 7.75 -17.62 12.27
CA LEU A 45 6.49 -18.31 12.52
C LEU A 45 5.70 -18.50 11.22
N MET A 46 5.68 -17.48 10.37
CA MET A 46 5.00 -17.52 9.07
C MET A 46 5.55 -18.62 8.14
N LYS A 47 6.85 -18.93 8.21
CA LYS A 47 7.43 -20.04 7.44
C LYS A 47 6.86 -21.40 7.80
N VAL A 48 6.52 -21.61 9.08
CA VAL A 48 5.99 -22.88 9.59
C VAL A 48 4.47 -22.90 9.50
N ASN A 49 3.82 -21.78 9.78
CA ASN A 49 2.38 -21.62 9.73
C ASN A 49 2.01 -20.29 9.02
N PRO A 50 1.83 -20.31 7.70
CA PRO A 50 1.45 -19.12 6.93
C PRO A 50 0.08 -18.54 7.29
N LEU A 51 -0.81 -19.34 7.90
CA LEU A 51 -2.12 -18.89 8.38
C LEU A 51 -2.06 -18.21 9.74
N SER A 52 -0.92 -18.22 10.43
CA SER A 52 -0.80 -17.73 11.80
C SER A 52 -1.34 -16.30 11.96
N TRP A 53 -1.10 -15.40 11.01
CA TRP A 53 -1.65 -14.04 11.09
C TRP A 53 -3.18 -13.99 10.96
N ILE A 54 -3.79 -14.79 10.07
CA ILE A 54 -5.25 -14.91 9.94
C ILE A 54 -5.85 -15.46 11.23
N GLN A 55 -5.21 -16.47 11.81
CA GLN A 55 -5.62 -17.05 13.09
C GLN A 55 -5.59 -15.99 14.20
N LYS A 56 -4.58 -15.10 14.22
CA LYS A 56 -4.50 -14.01 15.18
C LYS A 56 -5.51 -12.90 14.92
N VAL A 57 -5.82 -12.59 13.66
CA VAL A 57 -6.94 -11.70 13.32
C VAL A 57 -8.24 -12.25 13.90
N CYS A 58 -8.52 -13.55 13.72
CA CYS A 58 -9.73 -14.19 14.24
C CYS A 58 -9.73 -14.23 15.78
N GLN A 59 -8.62 -14.65 16.40
CA GLN A 59 -8.49 -14.81 17.85
C GLN A 59 -8.68 -13.49 18.60
N TYR A 60 -8.08 -12.40 18.09
CA TYR A 60 -8.10 -11.10 18.75
C TYR A 60 -9.12 -10.12 18.16
N LYS A 61 -9.93 -10.58 17.20
CA LYS A 61 -10.88 -9.74 16.44
C LYS A 61 -10.22 -8.46 15.92
N ALA A 62 -9.02 -8.61 15.37
CA ALA A 62 -8.20 -7.49 14.94
C ALA A 62 -8.95 -6.66 13.89
N LYS A 63 -8.84 -5.33 13.99
CA LYS A 63 -9.52 -4.39 13.10
C LYS A 63 -8.65 -4.01 11.92
N VAL A 64 -7.35 -4.02 12.13
CA VAL A 64 -6.34 -3.65 11.13
C VAL A 64 -5.35 -4.80 10.96
N ALA A 65 -4.93 -5.08 9.74
CA ALA A 65 -3.79 -5.94 9.47
C ALA A 65 -2.85 -5.32 8.44
N CYS A 66 -1.54 -5.49 8.63
CA CYS A 66 -0.50 -5.05 7.69
C CYS A 66 0.19 -6.27 7.09
N VAL A 67 0.14 -6.40 5.77
CA VAL A 67 0.64 -7.57 5.03
C VAL A 67 1.30 -7.17 3.71
N LYS A 68 2.09 -8.08 3.13
CA LYS A 68 2.43 -8.05 1.71
C LYS A 68 1.51 -8.99 0.93
N SER A 69 1.39 -8.78 -0.37
CA SER A 69 0.71 -9.71 -1.29
C SER A 69 1.17 -11.16 -1.13
N ARG A 70 2.48 -11.35 -0.90
CA ARG A 70 3.07 -12.67 -0.64
C ARG A 70 2.48 -13.35 0.60
N ASP A 71 2.27 -12.61 1.67
CA ASP A 71 1.75 -13.16 2.93
C ASP A 71 0.29 -13.63 2.74
N MET A 72 -0.49 -12.89 1.95
CA MET A 72 -1.83 -13.29 1.54
C MET A 72 -1.81 -14.53 0.66
N HIS A 73 -0.91 -14.60 -0.33
CA HIS A 73 -0.78 -15.75 -1.21
C HIS A 73 -0.42 -17.02 -0.43
N TRP A 74 0.54 -16.95 0.50
CA TRP A 74 0.90 -18.12 1.31
C TRP A 74 -0.20 -18.53 2.28
N ALA A 75 -0.91 -17.56 2.87
CA ALA A 75 -2.08 -17.86 3.68
C ALA A 75 -3.18 -18.54 2.86
N LEU A 76 -3.44 -18.07 1.64
CA LEU A 76 -4.39 -18.67 0.70
C LEU A 76 -4.04 -20.14 0.40
N VAL A 77 -2.77 -20.42 0.10
CA VAL A 77 -2.29 -21.79 -0.20
C VAL A 77 -2.43 -22.70 1.03
N ALA A 78 -2.08 -22.20 2.21
CA ALA A 78 -2.18 -22.96 3.46
C ALA A 78 -3.63 -23.14 3.96
N HIS A 79 -4.59 -22.38 3.42
CA HIS A 79 -5.97 -22.35 3.90
C HIS A 79 -6.80 -23.61 3.63
N ARG A 80 -6.39 -24.47 2.67
CA ARG A 80 -7.24 -25.47 2.00
C ARG A 80 -8.18 -26.31 2.87
N ASP A 81 -7.93 -26.47 4.17
CA ASP A 81 -8.72 -27.32 5.07
C ASP A 81 -9.23 -26.63 6.36
N GLN A 82 -9.19 -25.29 6.46
CA GLN A 82 -9.57 -24.57 7.68
C GLN A 82 -10.98 -23.98 7.62
N ARG A 83 -11.88 -24.47 8.48
CA ARG A 83 -13.29 -24.03 8.51
C ARG A 83 -13.54 -22.79 9.38
N ASP A 84 -12.79 -22.64 10.47
CA ASP A 84 -13.03 -21.60 11.49
C ASP A 84 -12.26 -20.30 11.22
N VAL A 85 -12.44 -19.72 10.04
CA VAL A 85 -11.88 -18.40 9.70
C VAL A 85 -13.02 -17.40 9.52
N ASN A 86 -12.93 -16.26 10.21
CA ASN A 86 -13.84 -15.14 10.06
C ASN A 86 -13.06 -13.82 10.08
N LEU A 87 -13.01 -13.15 8.93
CA LEU A 87 -12.32 -11.87 8.71
C LEU A 87 -13.24 -10.65 8.78
N SER A 88 -14.52 -10.81 9.15
CA SER A 88 -15.48 -9.69 9.27
C SER A 88 -15.07 -8.60 10.26
N SER A 89 -14.20 -8.95 11.22
CA SER A 89 -13.65 -7.99 12.18
C SER A 89 -12.73 -6.95 11.53
N LEU A 90 -12.09 -7.28 10.41
CA LEU A 90 -11.24 -6.34 9.68
C LEU A 90 -12.07 -5.19 9.13
N ARG A 91 -11.59 -3.98 9.36
CA ARG A 91 -12.02 -2.76 8.66
C ARG A 91 -10.95 -2.24 7.71
N MET A 92 -9.70 -2.68 7.86
CA MET A 92 -8.58 -2.25 7.03
C MET A 92 -7.51 -3.34 6.93
N LEU A 93 -7.13 -3.71 5.71
CA LEU A 93 -6.07 -4.63 5.37
C LEU A 93 -5.06 -3.87 4.51
N ILE A 94 -4.00 -3.37 5.15
CA ILE A 94 -2.96 -2.60 4.48
C ILE A 94 -2.05 -3.55 3.71
N VAL A 95 -2.00 -3.37 2.38
CA VAL A 95 -1.17 -4.15 1.48
C VAL A 95 0.05 -3.31 1.07
N ALA A 96 1.21 -3.64 1.65
CA ALA A 96 2.44 -2.88 1.55
C ALA A 96 3.52 -3.62 0.76
N ASP A 97 3.34 -3.68 -0.55
CA ASP A 97 4.16 -4.47 -1.46
C ASP A 97 5.49 -3.83 -1.88
N GLY A 98 5.68 -2.54 -1.60
CA GLY A 98 6.77 -1.78 -2.23
C GLY A 98 6.61 -1.79 -3.76
N ALA A 99 7.71 -1.89 -4.50
CA ALA A 99 7.74 -1.87 -5.97
C ALA A 99 7.38 -3.23 -6.62
N ASN A 100 6.36 -3.96 -6.12
CA ASN A 100 6.07 -5.32 -6.56
C ASN A 100 4.74 -5.43 -7.35
N PRO A 101 4.73 -5.90 -8.62
CA PRO A 101 3.54 -5.93 -9.47
C PRO A 101 2.50 -7.03 -9.11
N TRP A 102 2.79 -7.89 -8.14
CA TRP A 102 1.97 -9.07 -7.81
C TRP A 102 0.76 -8.75 -6.91
N SER A 103 0.59 -7.48 -6.53
CA SER A 103 -0.44 -7.07 -5.59
C SER A 103 -1.85 -7.38 -6.09
N ILE A 104 -2.12 -7.15 -7.38
CA ILE A 104 -3.46 -7.24 -7.96
C ILE A 104 -4.00 -8.67 -7.89
N SER A 105 -3.30 -9.62 -8.52
CA SER A 105 -3.74 -11.02 -8.58
C SER A 105 -3.79 -11.67 -7.20
N SER A 106 -2.89 -11.28 -6.29
CA SER A 106 -2.90 -11.78 -4.91
C SER A 106 -4.10 -11.24 -4.14
N CYS A 107 -4.45 -9.96 -4.29
CA CYS A 107 -5.65 -9.37 -3.68
C CYS A 107 -6.92 -10.06 -4.19
N ASP A 108 -7.03 -10.31 -5.50
CA ASP A 108 -8.19 -11.00 -6.08
C ASP A 108 -8.33 -12.43 -5.58
N ALA A 109 -7.26 -13.21 -5.65
CA ALA A 109 -7.27 -14.59 -5.22
C ALA A 109 -7.61 -14.70 -3.72
N PHE A 110 -7.09 -13.78 -2.92
CA PHE A 110 -7.40 -13.70 -1.50
C PHE A 110 -8.86 -13.32 -1.24
N LEU A 111 -9.36 -12.27 -1.92
CA LEU A 111 -10.75 -11.84 -1.80
C LEU A 111 -11.72 -12.95 -2.20
N ASN A 112 -11.50 -13.60 -3.34
CA ASN A 112 -12.38 -14.66 -3.86
C ASN A 112 -12.57 -15.82 -2.86
N VAL A 113 -11.54 -16.16 -2.08
CA VAL A 113 -11.64 -17.22 -1.07
C VAL A 113 -12.22 -16.72 0.24
N PHE A 114 -11.74 -15.59 0.73
CA PHE A 114 -12.08 -15.11 2.08
C PHE A 114 -13.33 -14.22 2.13
N GLN A 115 -13.94 -13.86 1.00
CA GLN A 115 -15.21 -13.13 0.95
C GLN A 115 -16.34 -13.94 1.64
N SER A 116 -16.41 -15.24 1.35
CA SER A 116 -17.31 -16.19 2.05
C SER A 116 -17.06 -16.28 3.56
N LYS A 117 -15.90 -15.78 4.02
CA LYS A 117 -15.42 -15.78 5.41
C LYS A 117 -15.45 -14.38 6.02
N GLY A 118 -16.27 -13.49 5.47
CA GLY A 118 -16.52 -12.16 6.01
C GLY A 118 -15.51 -11.08 5.62
N LEU A 119 -14.51 -11.38 4.79
CA LEU A 119 -13.67 -10.33 4.20
C LEU A 119 -14.49 -9.49 3.23
N ARG A 120 -14.46 -8.18 3.37
CA ARG A 120 -15.14 -7.27 2.45
C ARG A 120 -14.12 -6.61 1.52
N GLN A 121 -14.49 -6.35 0.27
CA GLN A 121 -13.56 -5.84 -0.73
C GLN A 121 -13.01 -4.47 -0.37
N GLU A 122 -13.85 -3.60 0.19
CA GLU A 122 -13.52 -2.23 0.56
C GLU A 122 -12.45 -2.12 1.65
N VAL A 123 -12.22 -3.19 2.44
CA VAL A 123 -11.20 -3.17 3.50
C VAL A 123 -9.80 -3.40 2.94
N ILE A 124 -9.65 -3.83 1.68
CA ILE A 124 -8.34 -4.02 1.06
C ILE A 124 -7.77 -2.65 0.70
N CYS A 125 -6.63 -2.31 1.32
CA CYS A 125 -6.03 -0.99 1.26
C CYS A 125 -4.59 -1.08 0.75
N PRO A 126 -4.37 -1.15 -0.58
CA PRO A 126 -3.04 -0.97 -1.15
C PRO A 126 -2.45 0.37 -0.73
N CYS A 127 -1.14 0.38 -0.44
CA CYS A 127 -0.43 1.61 -0.12
C CYS A 127 0.90 1.72 -0.88
N ALA A 128 1.25 2.95 -1.25
CA ALA A 128 2.57 3.32 -1.74
C ALA A 128 3.36 3.98 -0.61
N SER A 129 4.63 3.63 -0.49
CA SER A 129 5.50 4.15 0.55
C SER A 129 6.95 4.18 0.11
N SER A 130 7.75 5.08 0.68
CA SER A 130 9.20 5.08 0.55
C SER A 130 9.85 5.39 1.91
N PRO A 131 11.06 4.91 2.20
CA PRO A 131 11.79 5.28 3.41
C PRO A 131 11.98 6.80 3.59
N GLU A 132 12.07 7.53 2.49
CA GLU A 132 12.26 8.99 2.44
C GLU A 132 10.98 9.77 2.73
N ALA A 133 9.79 9.21 2.47
CA ALA A 133 8.51 9.89 2.60
C ALA A 133 7.50 9.16 3.51
N LEU A 134 7.91 8.08 4.16
CA LEU A 134 7.04 7.13 4.88
C LEU A 134 5.91 6.64 3.95
N THR A 135 4.66 6.66 4.40
CA THR A 135 3.50 6.38 3.53
C THR A 135 3.26 7.57 2.61
N VAL A 136 3.30 7.34 1.30
CA VAL A 136 3.07 8.36 0.28
C VAL A 136 1.58 8.47 -0.06
N ALA A 137 0.95 7.33 -0.31
CA ALA A 137 -0.47 7.22 -0.64
C ALA A 137 -1.05 5.93 -0.07
N ILE A 138 -2.33 5.96 0.29
CA ILE A 138 -3.04 4.78 0.78
C ILE A 138 -4.51 4.81 0.35
N ARG A 139 -5.00 3.68 -0.14
CA ARG A 139 -6.42 3.47 -0.40
C ARG A 139 -7.14 3.37 0.93
N ARG A 140 -8.20 4.15 1.10
CA ARG A 140 -8.98 4.19 2.34
C ARG A 140 -10.21 3.31 2.16
N PRO A 141 -10.66 2.59 3.20
CA PRO A 141 -11.94 1.89 3.14
C PRO A 141 -13.07 2.88 2.86
N THR A 142 -13.98 2.50 1.97
CA THR A 142 -15.17 3.27 1.63
C THR A 142 -16.39 2.47 2.04
N ASP A 143 -17.35 3.10 2.70
CA ASP A 143 -18.63 2.45 3.04
C ASP A 143 -19.50 2.20 1.79
N ASP A 144 -19.11 2.77 0.64
CA ASP A 144 -19.78 2.58 -0.64
C ASP A 144 -19.31 1.29 -1.33
N SER A 145 -20.08 0.22 -1.15
CA SER A 145 -19.84 -1.09 -1.78
C SER A 145 -20.00 -1.09 -3.31
N ASN A 146 -20.52 -0.01 -3.91
CA ASN A 146 -20.71 0.11 -5.36
C ASN A 146 -19.51 0.77 -6.08
N GLN A 147 -18.49 1.22 -5.36
CA GLN A 147 -17.27 1.71 -5.99
C GLN A 147 -16.54 0.56 -6.69
N PRO A 148 -16.23 0.67 -8.00
CA PRO A 148 -15.44 -0.35 -8.67
C PRO A 148 -14.09 -0.53 -7.95
N PRO A 149 -13.51 -1.75 -7.96
CA PRO A 149 -12.15 -1.94 -7.48
C PRO A 149 -11.28 -0.89 -8.16
N GLY A 150 -10.54 -0.09 -7.38
CA GLY A 150 -9.75 1.00 -7.94
C GLY A 150 -8.66 0.45 -8.84
N ARG A 151 -8.99 0.27 -10.11
CA ARG A 151 -8.17 -0.36 -11.11
C ARG A 151 -8.33 0.42 -12.39
N GLY A 152 -7.22 0.61 -13.08
CA GLY A 152 -7.19 1.17 -14.42
C GLY A 152 -6.66 0.10 -15.37
N VAL A 153 -7.28 -0.01 -16.54
CA VAL A 153 -6.72 -0.78 -17.65
C VAL A 153 -6.10 0.24 -18.61
N LEU A 154 -4.80 0.13 -18.84
CA LEU A 154 -4.02 1.08 -19.61
C LEU A 154 -3.53 0.45 -20.91
N SER A 155 -3.51 1.23 -21.99
CA SER A 155 -2.95 0.80 -23.27
C SER A 155 -1.43 0.76 -23.20
N MET A 156 -0.82 -0.41 -23.43
CA MET A 156 0.65 -0.55 -23.47
C MET A 156 1.28 0.32 -24.55
N HIS A 157 0.57 0.54 -25.67
CA HIS A 157 1.04 1.43 -26.73
C HIS A 157 1.11 2.89 -26.27
N GLY A 158 0.12 3.37 -25.50
CA GLY A 158 0.17 4.70 -24.88
C GLY A 158 1.40 4.88 -23.99
N LEU A 159 1.70 3.86 -23.18
CA LEU A 159 2.86 3.87 -22.28
C LEU A 159 4.19 4.01 -23.04
N THR A 160 4.31 3.51 -24.28
CA THR A 160 5.53 3.70 -25.08
C THR A 160 5.83 5.15 -25.46
N TYR A 161 4.81 6.02 -25.40
CA TYR A 161 4.97 7.47 -25.58
C TYR A 161 4.99 8.24 -24.26
N GLY A 162 5.07 7.53 -23.13
CA GLY A 162 5.04 8.15 -21.80
C GLY A 162 3.69 8.74 -21.41
N VAL A 163 2.58 8.26 -22.01
CA VAL A 163 1.24 8.76 -21.72
C VAL A 163 0.26 7.68 -21.26
N ILE A 164 -0.65 8.08 -20.40
CA ILE A 164 -1.72 7.27 -19.86
C ILE A 164 -2.91 7.33 -20.81
N ARG A 165 -3.28 6.17 -21.35
CA ARG A 165 -4.46 5.99 -22.19
C ARG A 165 -5.26 4.82 -21.62
N VAL A 166 -6.49 5.11 -21.21
CA VAL A 166 -7.41 4.06 -20.73
C VAL A 166 -7.79 3.17 -21.90
N ASP A 167 -7.83 1.86 -21.66
CA ASP A 167 -8.24 0.86 -22.63
C ASP A 167 -9.26 -0.11 -21.99
N SER A 168 -9.85 -0.97 -22.80
CA SER A 168 -10.72 -2.07 -22.37
C SER A 168 -9.95 -3.39 -22.27
N GLU A 169 -10.37 -4.31 -21.38
CA GLU A 169 -9.75 -5.64 -21.21
C GLU A 169 -9.81 -6.54 -22.47
N GLU A 170 -10.57 -6.14 -23.50
CA GLU A 170 -10.74 -6.90 -24.75
C GLU A 170 -9.49 -6.92 -25.65
N LYS A 171 -8.51 -6.04 -25.43
CA LYS A 171 -7.29 -5.96 -26.25
C LYS A 171 -6.12 -6.75 -25.65
N LEU A 172 -5.33 -7.39 -26.50
CA LEU A 172 -4.17 -8.21 -26.11
C LEU A 172 -2.99 -7.40 -25.52
N SER A 173 -2.96 -6.07 -25.67
CA SER A 173 -1.83 -5.21 -25.29
C SER A 173 -2.21 -4.16 -24.25
N VAL A 174 -2.68 -4.62 -23.08
CA VAL A 174 -3.06 -3.76 -21.96
C VAL A 174 -2.27 -4.07 -20.68
N LEU A 175 -2.19 -3.08 -19.80
CA LEU A 175 -1.63 -3.18 -18.46
C LEU A 175 -2.69 -2.80 -17.43
N THR A 176 -3.03 -3.73 -16.55
CA THR A 176 -3.89 -3.44 -15.40
C THR A 176 -3.05 -2.85 -14.28
N VAL A 177 -3.44 -1.68 -13.79
CA VAL A 177 -2.80 -0.98 -12.67
C VAL A 177 -3.73 -0.92 -11.47
N GLN A 178 -3.16 -1.00 -10.28
CA GLN A 178 -3.88 -0.87 -9.01
C GLN A 178 -3.81 0.57 -8.53
N ASP A 179 -4.96 1.16 -8.25
CA ASP A 179 -5.04 2.42 -7.52
C ASP A 179 -4.59 2.18 -6.07
N VAL A 180 -3.53 2.90 -5.68
CA VAL A 180 -2.95 2.92 -4.33
C VAL A 180 -3.60 3.99 -3.44
N GLY A 181 -4.60 4.69 -3.95
CA GLY A 181 -5.39 5.67 -3.23
C GLY A 181 -4.80 7.08 -3.23
N LEU A 182 -5.26 7.87 -2.26
CA LEU A 182 -4.94 9.28 -2.19
C LEU A 182 -3.63 9.52 -1.45
N VAL A 183 -2.93 10.58 -1.87
CA VAL A 183 -1.78 11.15 -1.17
C VAL A 183 -2.14 11.46 0.28
N MET A 184 -1.16 11.30 1.18
CA MET A 184 -1.37 11.53 2.61
C MET A 184 -1.84 12.97 2.90
N PRO A 185 -2.74 13.18 3.88
CA PRO A 185 -3.18 14.52 4.27
C PRO A 185 -2.01 15.44 4.61
N GLY A 186 -2.02 16.66 4.05
CA GLY A 186 -0.96 17.65 4.25
C GLY A 186 0.29 17.45 3.39
N ALA A 187 0.36 16.39 2.58
CA ALA A 187 1.40 16.21 1.58
C ALA A 187 0.96 16.75 0.21
N ILE A 188 1.94 17.21 -0.56
CA ILE A 188 1.78 17.63 -1.95
C ILE A 188 2.57 16.65 -2.80
N MET A 189 1.97 16.16 -3.88
CA MET A 189 2.63 15.29 -4.85
C MET A 189 2.45 15.86 -6.25
N CYS A 190 3.50 15.80 -7.06
CA CYS A 190 3.44 16.12 -8.48
C CYS A 190 4.21 15.09 -9.30
N SER A 191 3.86 14.99 -10.59
CA SER A 191 4.58 14.20 -11.57
C SER A 191 5.51 15.13 -12.34
N VAL A 192 6.80 14.80 -12.40
CA VAL A 192 7.83 15.56 -13.14
C VAL A 192 8.50 14.68 -14.18
N LYS A 193 8.96 15.29 -15.27
CA LYS A 193 9.74 14.54 -16.27
C LYS A 193 11.03 14.01 -15.63
N PRO A 194 11.35 12.71 -15.79
CA PRO A 194 12.50 12.09 -15.13
C PRO A 194 13.83 12.55 -15.71
N ASP A 195 13.85 12.95 -16.99
CA ASP A 195 15.06 13.34 -17.70
C ASP A 195 15.04 14.85 -18.04
N GLY A 196 16.21 15.48 -17.91
CA GLY A 196 16.44 16.86 -18.31
C GLY A 196 16.05 17.87 -17.22
N VAL A 197 15.63 19.07 -17.66
CA VAL A 197 15.24 20.15 -16.73
C VAL A 197 13.91 19.77 -16.07
N PRO A 198 13.78 19.86 -14.73
CA PRO A 198 12.54 19.53 -14.03
C PRO A 198 11.34 20.31 -14.58
N GLN A 199 10.40 19.60 -15.18
CA GLN A 199 9.16 20.14 -15.73
C GLN A 199 7.99 19.29 -15.23
N LEU A 200 6.89 19.94 -14.86
CA LEU A 200 5.66 19.24 -14.52
C LEU A 200 5.14 18.48 -15.75
N CYS A 201 4.79 17.22 -15.54
CA CYS A 201 4.06 16.41 -16.49
C CYS A 201 2.65 16.97 -16.70
N ARG A 202 2.11 16.79 -17.89
CA ARG A 202 0.67 16.98 -18.15
C ARG A 202 -0.15 15.91 -17.43
N THR A 203 -1.46 16.11 -17.32
CA THR A 203 -2.38 15.22 -16.59
C THR A 203 -2.30 13.76 -17.03
N ASP A 204 -2.02 13.51 -18.29
CA ASP A 204 -1.92 12.18 -18.89
C ASP A 204 -0.47 11.73 -19.12
N GLU A 205 0.54 12.48 -18.68
CA GLU A 205 1.95 12.11 -18.86
C GLU A 205 2.49 11.38 -17.62
N ILE A 206 3.29 10.35 -17.88
CA ILE A 206 3.98 9.56 -16.86
C ILE A 206 5.29 10.26 -16.51
N GLY A 207 5.58 10.34 -15.22
CA GLY A 207 6.78 10.97 -14.72
C GLY A 207 7.21 10.40 -13.36
N GLU A 208 8.30 10.96 -12.85
CA GLU A 208 8.77 10.74 -11.49
C GLU A 208 7.83 11.45 -10.51
N LEU A 209 7.46 10.76 -9.43
CA LEU A 209 6.59 11.32 -8.39
C LEU A 209 7.44 12.04 -7.34
N CYS A 210 7.40 13.36 -7.35
CA CYS A 210 7.98 14.17 -6.29
C CYS A 210 6.96 14.39 -5.18
N VAL A 211 7.38 14.14 -3.94
CA VAL A 211 6.53 14.27 -2.74
C VAL A 211 7.13 15.31 -1.81
N CYS A 212 6.30 16.24 -1.34
CA CYS A 212 6.64 17.21 -0.32
C CYS A 212 5.66 17.05 0.85
N ALA A 213 6.16 16.67 2.02
CA ALA A 213 5.36 16.53 3.22
C ALA A 213 6.20 16.86 4.45
N VAL A 214 5.56 17.19 5.58
CA VAL A 214 6.27 17.37 6.86
C VAL A 214 7.02 16.09 7.28
N ALA A 215 6.54 14.93 6.84
CA ALA A 215 7.12 13.63 7.16
C ALA A 215 8.30 13.22 6.27
N THR A 216 8.64 14.00 5.23
CA THR A 216 9.76 13.66 4.34
C THR A 216 11.09 13.84 5.05
N GLY A 217 12.03 12.92 4.81
CA GLY A 217 13.41 13.07 5.21
C GLY A 217 14.08 14.27 4.54
N THR A 218 15.27 14.61 5.03
CA THR A 218 16.05 15.76 4.52
C THR A 218 17.40 15.36 3.95
N SER A 219 17.91 14.18 4.30
CA SER A 219 19.25 13.72 3.90
C SER A 219 19.47 12.25 4.18
N TYR A 220 20.38 11.65 3.43
CA TYR A 220 21.01 10.38 3.79
C TYR A 220 22.28 10.62 4.61
N TYR A 221 22.40 9.94 5.74
CA TYR A 221 23.53 10.11 6.64
C TYR A 221 24.85 9.74 5.96
N GLY A 222 25.80 10.69 5.91
CA GLY A 222 27.12 10.49 5.30
C GLY A 222 27.13 10.43 3.77
N LEU A 223 25.99 10.59 3.10
CA LEU A 223 25.86 10.45 1.64
C LEU A 223 25.35 11.75 1.01
N SER A 224 26.22 12.77 0.97
CA SER A 224 25.88 14.10 0.44
C SER A 224 25.47 14.07 -1.04
N GLY A 225 26.12 13.25 -1.87
CA GLY A 225 25.78 13.12 -3.29
C GLY A 225 24.36 12.57 -3.50
N MET A 226 24.00 11.49 -2.81
CA MET A 226 22.64 10.95 -2.86
C MET A 226 21.62 11.90 -2.24
N THR A 227 21.99 12.60 -1.16
CA THR A 227 21.13 13.59 -0.51
C THR A 227 20.70 14.67 -1.50
N LYS A 228 21.66 15.25 -2.23
CA LYS A 228 21.36 16.26 -3.24
C LYS A 228 20.45 15.72 -4.33
N ASN A 229 20.73 14.51 -4.82
CA ASN A 229 19.95 13.93 -5.90
C ASN A 229 18.49 13.63 -5.51
N THR A 230 18.23 13.22 -4.27
CA THR A 230 16.90 12.79 -3.82
C THR A 230 16.09 13.90 -3.15
N PHE A 231 16.71 14.79 -2.38
CA PHE A 231 16.00 15.81 -1.59
C PHE A 231 16.09 17.22 -2.18
N GLU A 232 16.98 17.48 -3.13
CA GLU A 232 17.21 18.81 -3.71
C GLU A 232 16.81 18.86 -5.20
N HIS A 233 15.53 18.60 -5.50
CA HIS A 233 14.99 18.93 -6.83
C HIS A 233 14.85 20.45 -6.97
N THR A 234 15.84 21.07 -7.61
CA THR A 234 15.78 22.48 -7.98
C THR A 234 14.86 22.66 -9.17
N SER A 235 13.56 22.82 -8.92
CA SER A 235 12.73 23.59 -9.85
C SER A 235 13.23 25.03 -9.76
N ASN A 236 13.83 25.54 -10.84
CA ASN A 236 14.08 26.97 -10.96
C ASN A 236 12.75 27.67 -10.68
N LYS A 237 12.60 28.26 -9.49
CA LYS A 237 11.56 29.24 -9.22
C LYS A 237 11.82 30.37 -10.20
N GLY A 238 11.10 30.33 -11.32
CA GLY A 238 10.99 31.45 -12.23
C GLY A 238 10.56 32.67 -11.42
N LYS A 239 11.27 33.76 -11.68
CA LYS A 239 10.88 35.12 -11.31
C LYS A 239 9.44 35.41 -11.72
#